data_AF-A0A929DXD0-F1
#
_entry.id   AF-A0A929DXD0-F1
#
_cell.length_a   1.000
_cell.length_b   1.000
_cell.length_c   1.000
_cell.angle_alpha   90.00
_cell.angle_beta   90.00
_cell.angle_gamma   90.00
#
_symmetry.space_group_name_H-M   'P 1'
#
loop_
_entity.id
_entity.type
_entity.pdbx_description
1 polymer ?
#
loop_
_entity_poly.entity_id
_entity_poly.type
_entity_poly.pdbx_seq_one_letter_code
_entity_poly.pdbx_strand_id
1 'polypeptide(L)' 'MQVGNIAELLKAKVLTPKLDLSSEVNHAFASDQMSDVLTGDYHKTMLITGLSNLQSIRRAEMSDIREVISIIA' A
#
# COMPACT_ATOMS: atom_id res chain seq x y z
N MET A 1 -12.28 -1.32 -4.74
CA MET A 1 -12.42 0.15 -4.60
C MET A 1 -11.27 0.80 -5.34
N GLN A 2 -11.52 1.91 -6.03
CA GLN A 2 -10.45 2.64 -6.75
C GLN A 2 -9.51 3.35 -5.78
N VAL A 3 -8.20 3.33 -6.07
CA VAL A 3 -7.15 3.98 -5.25
C VAL A 3 -7.47 5.46 -5.00
N GLY A 4 -7.98 6.18 -6.00
CA GLY A 4 -8.40 7.57 -5.87
C GLY A 4 -9.44 7.79 -4.77
N ASN A 5 -10.48 6.94 -4.71
CA ASN A 5 -11.51 7.02 -3.69
C ASN A 5 -10.93 6.75 -2.29
N ILE A 6 -9.97 5.82 -2.19
CA ILE A 6 -9.30 5.52 -0.91
C ILE A 6 -8.52 6.76 -0.44
N ALA A 7 -7.77 7.39 -1.35
CA ALA A 7 -6.99 8.58 -1.05
C ALA A 7 -7.88 9.75 -0.58
N GLU A 8 -9.02 9.97 -1.24
CA GLU A 8 -9.99 11.00 -0.84
C GLU A 8 -10.61 10.72 0.54
N LEU A 9 -11.06 9.48 0.79
CA LEU A 9 -11.65 9.08 2.07
C LEU A 9 -10.67 9.27 3.25
N LEU A 10 -9.40 8.94 3.02
CA LEU A 10 -8.34 9.07 4.03
C LEU A 10 -7.72 10.47 4.09
N LYS A 11 -8.11 11.38 3.19
CA LYS A 11 -7.45 12.69 2.99
C LYS A 11 -5.93 12.53 2.82
N ALA A 12 -5.52 11.46 2.14
CA ALA A 12 -4.13 11.09 1.98
C ALA A 12 -3.42 11.98 0.95
N LYS A 13 -2.11 12.15 1.13
CA LYS A 13 -1.26 12.82 0.14
C LYS A 13 -0.64 11.78 -0.79
N VAL A 14 -0.93 11.88 -2.08
CA VAL A 14 -0.29 11.04 -3.10
C VAL A 14 1.16 11.49 -3.28
N LEU A 15 2.11 10.63 -2.94
CA LEU A 15 3.55 10.91 -3.06
C LEU A 15 4.13 10.49 -4.41
N THR A 16 3.52 9.50 -5.06
CA THR A 16 3.98 8.95 -6.34
C THR A 16 3.46 9.80 -7.51
N PRO A 17 4.33 10.46 -8.29
CA PRO A 17 3.89 11.20 -9.47
C PRO A 17 3.31 10.25 -10.52
N LYS A 18 2.18 10.63 -11.14
CA LYS A 18 1.48 9.83 -12.16
C LYS A 18 0.94 8.48 -11.66
N LEU A 19 0.64 8.36 -10.37
CA LEU A 19 -0.06 7.20 -9.84
C LEU A 19 -1.41 7.02 -10.55
N ASP A 20 -1.71 5.80 -10.98
CA ASP A 20 -3.00 5.47 -11.56
C ASP A 20 -4.07 5.35 -10.47
N LEU A 21 -4.83 6.43 -10.28
CA LEU A 21 -5.90 6.48 -9.29
C LEU A 21 -7.11 5.61 -9.66
N SER A 22 -7.19 5.12 -10.91
CA SER A 22 -8.26 4.23 -11.36
C SER A 22 -8.00 2.76 -11.02
N SER A 23 -6.79 2.44 -10.54
CA SER A 23 -6.39 1.11 -10.07
C SER A 23 -7.36 0.57 -9.02
N GLU A 24 -7.78 -0.68 -9.17
CA GLU A 24 -8.70 -1.34 -8.25
C GLU A 24 -7.96 -2.15 -7.19
N VAL A 25 -8.36 -1.92 -5.94
CA VAL A 25 -7.92 -2.68 -4.78
C VAL A 25 -9.10 -3.46 -4.19
N ASN A 26 -8.90 -4.75 -3.95
CA ASN A 26 -9.92 -5.65 -3.40
C ASN A 26 -9.73 -5.88 -1.90
N HIS A 27 -8.48 -5.89 -1.46
CA HIS A 27 -8.12 -6.16 -0.07
C HIS A 27 -7.12 -5.12 0.43
N ALA A 28 -7.12 -4.87 1.74
CA ALA A 28 -6.09 -4.09 2.40
C ALA A 28 -5.48 -4.93 3.51
N PHE A 29 -4.16 -4.93 3.60
CA PHE A 29 -3.41 -5.62 4.63
C PHE A 29 -2.62 -4.59 5.44
N ALA A 30 -2.83 -4.56 6.76
CA ALA A 30 -2.15 -3.64 7.65
C ALA A 30 -1.12 -4.42 8.49
N SER A 31 0.17 -4.16 8.26
CA SER A 31 1.24 -4.73 9.08
C SER A 31 2.51 -3.91 8.99
N ASP A 32 3.20 -3.82 10.13
CA ASP A 32 4.58 -3.32 10.21
C ASP A 32 5.59 -4.47 10.23
N GLN A 33 5.11 -5.71 10.40
CA GLN A 33 5.94 -6.90 10.41
C GLN A 33 6.14 -7.44 9.01
N MET A 34 7.41 -7.57 8.68
CA MET A 34 7.87 -7.78 7.31
C MET A 34 7.83 -9.25 6.90
N SER A 35 7.80 -10.15 7.88
CA SER A 35 7.51 -11.58 7.69
C SER A 35 6.11 -11.79 7.13
N ASP A 36 5.15 -11.00 7.60
CA ASP A 36 3.74 -11.20 7.26
C ASP A 36 3.52 -10.72 5.82
N VAL A 37 4.10 -9.58 5.46
CA VAL A 37 4.10 -9.02 4.11
C VAL A 37 4.72 -9.99 3.07
N LEU A 38 5.64 -10.87 3.45
CA LEU A 38 6.30 -11.80 2.51
C LEU A 38 5.61 -13.17 2.38
N THR A 39 4.69 -13.52 3.27
CA THR A 39 4.12 -14.88 3.36
C THR A 39 2.67 -14.98 2.87
N GLY A 40 2.02 -13.85 2.62
CA GLY A 40 0.65 -13.81 2.10
C GLY A 40 0.55 -13.87 0.57
N ASP A 41 -0.66 -14.15 0.10
CA ASP A 41 -1.04 -14.00 -1.30
C ASP A 41 -1.76 -12.66 -1.46
N TYR A 42 -1.12 -11.72 -2.18
CA TYR A 42 -1.50 -10.31 -2.21
C TYR A 42 -2.08 -9.86 -3.55
N HIS A 43 -2.89 -10.69 -4.19
CA HIS A 43 -3.60 -10.29 -5.39
C HIS A 43 -4.53 -9.08 -5.15
N LYS A 44 -4.28 -7.98 -5.89
CA LYS A 44 -5.01 -6.71 -5.78
C LYS A 44 -5.13 -6.22 -4.33
N THR A 45 -4.08 -6.42 -3.53
CA THR A 45 -4.02 -5.99 -2.14
C THR A 45 -3.21 -4.71 -2.00
N MET A 46 -3.66 -3.82 -1.11
CA MET A 46 -2.94 -2.62 -0.70
C MET A 46 -2.30 -2.85 0.68
N LEU A 47 -1.04 -2.46 0.85
CA LEU A 47 -0.36 -2.49 2.15
C LEU A 47 -0.59 -1.19 2.90
N ILE A 48 -0.93 -1.29 4.19
CA ILE A 48 -0.99 -0.17 5.12
C ILE A 48 0.11 -0.41 6.17
N THR A 49 1.00 0.55 6.35
CA THR A 49 2.10 0.44 7.31
C THR A 49 2.41 1.78 7.97
N GLY A 50 2.85 1.76 9.22
CA GLY A 50 3.47 2.91 9.89
C GLY A 50 4.94 3.15 9.49
N LEU A 51 5.53 2.23 8.71
CA LEU A 51 6.93 2.32 8.31
C LEU A 51 7.11 3.16 7.04
N SER A 52 7.81 4.27 7.18
CA SER A 52 8.09 5.22 6.09
C SER A 52 9.54 5.13 5.62
N ASN A 53 10.06 3.91 5.40
CA ASN A 53 11.46 3.68 5.03
C ASN A 53 11.59 2.91 3.71
N LEU A 54 12.74 2.99 3.06
CA LEU A 54 12.96 2.32 1.77
C LEU A 54 12.80 0.79 1.86
N GLN A 55 13.06 0.21 3.03
CA GLN A 55 12.95 -1.24 3.23
C GLN A 55 11.50 -1.72 3.20
N SER A 56 10.53 -0.91 3.66
CA SER A 56 9.10 -1.24 3.56
C SER A 56 8.64 -1.25 2.10
N ILE A 57 9.06 -0.27 1.30
CA ILE A 57 8.73 -0.19 -0.12
C ILE A 57 9.28 -1.38 -0.91
N ARG A 58 10.58 -1.71 -0.73
CA ARG A 58 11.19 -2.86 -1.41
C ARG A 58 10.49 -4.18 -1.09
N ARG A 59 9.96 -4.32 0.12
CA ARG A 59 9.24 -5.54 0.53
C ARG A 59 7.84 -5.61 -0.05
N ALA A 60 7.12 -4.50 -0.13
CA ALA A 60 5.86 -4.45 -0.87
C ALA A 60 6.08 -4.88 -2.33
N GLU A 61 7.14 -4.35 -2.97
CA GLU A 61 7.52 -4.72 -4.34
C GLU A 61 7.85 -6.21 -4.47
N MET A 62 8.66 -6.78 -3.57
CA MET A 62 8.98 -8.21 -3.56
C MET A 62 7.77 -9.12 -3.33
N SER A 63 6.67 -8.59 -2.78
CA SER A 63 5.46 -9.33 -2.43
C SER A 63 4.30 -9.10 -3.42
N ASP A 64 4.61 -8.53 -4.60
CA ASP A 64 3.64 -8.14 -5.65
C ASP A 64 2.54 -7.17 -5.17
N ILE A 65 2.83 -6.39 -4.12
CA ILE A 65 1.94 -5.34 -3.63
C ILE A 65 2.24 -4.06 -4.40
N ARG A 66 1.23 -3.55 -5.11
CA ARG A 66 1.38 -2.37 -5.97
C ARG A 66 1.13 -1.05 -5.26
N GLU A 67 0.25 -1.06 -4.27
CA GLU A 67 -0.21 0.15 -3.59
C GLU A 67 0.18 0.11 -2.11
N VAL A 68 0.83 1.17 -1.62
CA VAL A 68 1.27 1.30 -0.23
C VAL A 68 0.74 2.61 0.36
N ILE A 69 0.12 2.51 1.52
CA ILE A 69 -0.25 3.63 2.37
C ILE A 69 0.70 3.65 3.57
N SER A 70 1.41 4.77 3.73
CA SER A 70 2.23 5.04 4.90
C SER A 70 1.48 5.97 5.85
N ILE A 71 1.30 5.55 7.11
CA ILE A 71 0.74 6.37 8.17
C ILE A 71 1.91 7.06 8.89
N ILE A 72 1.94 8.39 8.82
CA ILE A 72 2.91 9.22 9.53
C ILE A 72 2.16 9.90 10.67
N ALA A 73 2.54 9.57 11.91
CA ALA A 73 2.04 10.21 13.12
C ALA A 73 2.77 11.52 13.41
#